data_AF-A0A4P5RJE0-F1
#
_entry.id   AF-A0A4P5RJE0-F1
#
_cell.length_a   1.000
_cell.length_b   1.000
_cell.length_c   1.000
_cell.angle_alpha   90.00
_cell.angle_beta   90.00
_cell.angle_gamma   90.00
#
_symmetry.space_group_name_H-M   'P 1'
#
loop_
_entity.id
_entity.type
_entity.pdbx_description
1 polymer ?
#
loop_
_entity_poly.entity_id
_entity_poly.type
_entity_poly.pdbx_seq_one_letter_code
_entity_poly.pdbx_strand_id
1 'polypeptide(L)'
;MLADRIDDITTTPTSNSEIQRLIEHYDRLVEVAPIEVEADLATLRDLFVLASQVDVNDPASVQAVADAAYAAERAADDAGVYAGATCGVDLSTGFAVQTPATTPETTPTTTP
;
A
#
# COMPACT_ATOMS: atom_id res chain seq x y z
N MET A 1 10.38 12.86 -6.60
CA MET A 1 9.02 13.32 -7.00
C MET A 1 8.00 12.28 -6.52
N LEU A 2 6.69 12.58 -6.46
CA LEU A 2 5.67 11.58 -6.09
C LEU A 2 5.68 10.38 -7.06
N ALA A 3 5.92 10.65 -8.35
CA ALA A 3 6.05 9.62 -9.38
C ALA A 3 7.16 8.61 -9.08
N ASP A 4 8.35 9.05 -8.63
CA ASP A 4 9.45 8.14 -8.27
C ASP A 4 9.06 7.19 -7.12
N ARG A 5 8.22 7.65 -6.18
CA ARG A 5 7.76 6.81 -5.06
C ARG A 5 6.71 5.79 -5.47
N ILE A 6 5.85 6.13 -6.43
CA ILE A 6 4.86 5.18 -6.97
C ILE A 6 5.58 4.09 -7.77
N ASP A 7 6.63 4.45 -8.51
CA ASP A 7 7.48 3.49 -9.23
C ASP A 7 8.18 2.51 -8.27
N ASP A 8 8.73 3.02 -7.15
CA ASP A 8 9.34 2.20 -6.09
C ASP A 8 8.35 1.23 -5.41
N ILE A 9 7.06 1.59 -5.31
CA ILE A 9 6.02 0.73 -4.70
C ILE A 9 5.49 -0.31 -5.68
N THR A 10 5.49 -0.01 -6.98
CA THR A 10 4.89 -0.85 -8.02
C THR A 10 5.89 -1.80 -8.68
N THR A 11 7.19 -1.54 -8.51
CA THR A 11 8.26 -2.42 -8.99
C THR A 11 8.54 -3.54 -8.00
N THR A 12 8.63 -4.78 -8.50
CA THR A 12 8.99 -5.93 -7.66
C THR A 12 10.45 -5.79 -7.18
N PRO A 13 10.73 -5.84 -5.86
CA PRO A 13 12.08 -5.75 -5.36
C PRO A 13 12.89 -6.99 -5.75
N THR A 14 14.11 -6.78 -6.23
CA THR A 14 15.04 -7.83 -6.67
C THR A 14 16.27 -7.98 -5.75
N SER A 15 16.39 -7.10 -4.76
CA SER A 15 17.49 -7.09 -3.79
C SER A 15 17.01 -6.76 -2.37
N ASN A 16 17.75 -7.19 -1.35
CA ASN A 16 17.42 -6.87 0.05
C ASN A 16 17.43 -5.36 0.34
N SER A 17 18.26 -4.58 -0.37
CA SER A 17 18.26 -3.13 -0.27
C SER A 17 16.98 -2.49 -0.84
N GLU A 18 16.40 -3.07 -1.89
CA GLU A 18 15.10 -2.61 -2.41
C GLU A 18 13.96 -2.98 -1.46
N ILE A 19 14.01 -4.17 -0.85
CA ILE A 19 13.04 -4.56 0.19
C ILE A 19 13.07 -3.59 1.38
N GLN A 20 14.26 -3.19 1.84
CA GLN A 20 14.37 -2.21 2.93
C GLN A 20 13.78 -0.84 2.58
N ARG A 21 14.02 -0.35 1.35
CA ARG A 21 13.38 0.90 0.90
C ARG A 21 11.87 0.77 0.83
N LEU A 22 11.36 -0.36 0.34
CA LEU A 22 9.92 -0.63 0.29
C LEU A 22 9.30 -0.62 1.70
N ILE A 23 9.95 -1.23 2.68
CA ILE A 23 9.52 -1.18 4.09
C ILE A 23 9.48 0.27 4.59
N GLU A 24 10.53 1.07 4.35
CA GLU A 24 10.53 2.49 4.75
C GLU A 24 9.45 3.33 4.05
N HIS A 25 9.06 2.96 2.83
CA HIS A 25 7.95 3.60 2.13
C HIS A 25 6.61 3.27 2.78
N TYR A 26 6.38 1.99 3.09
CA TYR A 26 5.16 1.55 3.76
C TYR A 26 5.07 2.05 5.21
N ASP A 27 6.18 2.11 5.96
CA ASP A 27 6.21 2.71 7.31
C ASP A 27 5.71 4.16 7.28
N ARG A 28 6.26 4.99 6.39
CA ARG A 28 5.82 6.38 6.23
C ARG A 28 4.38 6.50 5.73
N LEU A 29 3.92 5.53 4.94
CA LEU A 29 2.57 5.54 4.42
C LEU A 29 1.56 5.22 5.53
N VAL A 30 1.86 4.25 6.39
CA VAL A 30 1.06 3.91 7.58
C VAL A 30 0.96 5.09 8.54
N GLU A 31 2.08 5.81 8.78
CA GLU A 31 2.11 6.98 9.67
C GLU A 31 1.12 8.10 9.28
N VAL A 32 0.80 8.22 8.00
CA VAL A 32 -0.08 9.27 7.47
C VAL A 32 -1.37 8.71 6.88
N ALA A 33 -1.60 7.40 7.03
CA ALA A 33 -2.76 6.73 6.47
C ALA A 33 -4.03 7.17 7.20
N PRO A 34 -5.14 7.37 6.46
CA PRO A 34 -6.47 7.46 7.05
C PRO A 34 -6.84 6.17 7.78
N ILE A 35 -7.62 6.29 8.87
CA ILE A 35 -7.98 5.17 9.74
C ILE A 35 -8.70 4.04 8.99
N GLU A 36 -9.35 4.36 7.87
CA GLU A 36 -10.04 3.40 7.01
C GLU A 36 -9.11 2.37 6.36
N VAL A 37 -7.84 2.72 6.13
CA VAL A 37 -6.88 1.91 5.36
C VAL A 37 -5.54 1.70 6.08
N GLU A 38 -5.35 2.33 7.25
CA GLU A 38 -4.15 2.22 8.08
C GLU A 38 -3.80 0.75 8.39
N ALA A 39 -4.79 -0.05 8.82
CA ALA A 39 -4.59 -1.44 9.18
C ALA A 39 -4.22 -2.32 7.97
N ASP A 40 -4.76 -2.01 6.80
CA ASP A 40 -4.46 -2.73 5.56
C ASP A 40 -3.02 -2.46 5.13
N LEU A 41 -2.61 -1.19 5.16
CA LEU A 41 -1.25 -0.79 4.84
C LEU A 41 -0.22 -1.32 5.84
N ALA A 42 -0.58 -1.40 7.12
CA ALA A 42 0.25 -2.02 8.15
C ALA A 42 0.43 -3.53 7.90
N THR A 43 -0.61 -4.22 7.45
CA THR A 43 -0.55 -5.64 7.09
C THR A 43 0.44 -5.88 5.94
N LEU A 44 0.42 -5.03 4.91
CA LEU A 44 1.37 -5.10 3.79
C LEU A 44 2.81 -4.81 4.24
N ARG A 45 2.99 -3.78 5.09
CA ARG A 45 4.27 -3.45 5.70
C ARG A 45 4.86 -4.66 6.44
N ASP A 46 4.06 -5.32 7.27
CA ASP A 46 4.50 -6.44 8.09
C ASP A 46 4.86 -7.66 7.25
N LEU A 47 4.14 -7.91 6.14
CA LEU A 47 4.51 -8.90 5.15
C LEU A 47 5.92 -8.63 4.58
N PHE A 48 6.22 -7.40 4.18
CA PHE A 48 7.54 -7.06 3.64
C PHE A 48 8.65 -7.22 4.67
N VAL A 49 8.38 -6.87 5.93
CA VAL A 49 9.31 -7.10 7.04
C VAL A 49 9.57 -8.59 7.25
N LEU A 50 8.53 -9.42 7.21
CA LEU A 50 8.68 -10.87 7.32
C LEU A 50 9.47 -11.44 6.14
N ALA A 51 9.13 -11.04 4.91
CA ALA A 51 9.82 -11.47 3.70
C ALA A 51 11.31 -11.07 3.71
N SER A 52 11.66 -9.91 4.27
CA SER A 52 13.06 -9.46 4.38
C SER A 52 13.93 -10.33 5.29
N GLN A 53 13.31 -11.12 6.16
CA GLN A 53 13.95 -11.96 7.17
C GLN A 53 13.84 -13.46 6.86
N VAL A 54 13.31 -13.82 5.69
CA VAL A 54 13.09 -15.22 5.31
C VAL A 54 14.40 -16.01 5.25
N ASP A 55 14.42 -17.20 5.85
CA ASP A 55 15.46 -18.19 5.60
C ASP A 55 14.96 -19.16 4.52
N VAL A 56 15.49 -19.00 3.32
CA VAL A 56 15.11 -19.82 2.15
C VAL A 56 15.50 -21.30 2.28
N ASN A 57 16.34 -21.65 3.25
CA ASN A 57 16.72 -23.03 3.52
C ASN A 57 15.84 -23.68 4.60
N ASP A 58 14.96 -22.91 5.25
CA ASP A 58 13.99 -23.39 6.22
C ASP A 58 12.57 -23.40 5.60
N PRO A 59 12.00 -24.59 5.29
CA PRO A 59 10.66 -24.70 4.75
C PRO A 59 9.58 -24.04 5.62
N ALA A 60 9.75 -24.02 6.95
CA ALA A 60 8.80 -23.37 7.84
C ALA A 60 8.84 -21.84 7.71
N SER A 61 10.04 -21.27 7.59
CA SER A 61 10.23 -19.83 7.32
C SER A 61 9.60 -19.42 5.99
N VAL A 62 9.80 -20.21 4.93
CA VAL A 62 9.18 -19.97 3.61
C VAL A 62 7.66 -20.04 3.69
N GLN A 63 7.11 -21.05 4.39
CA GLN A 63 5.66 -21.19 4.55
C GLN A 63 5.05 -20.03 5.34
N ALA A 64 5.74 -19.52 6.37
CA ALA A 64 5.27 -18.36 7.14
C ALA A 64 5.12 -17.11 6.26
N VAL A 65 6.04 -16.87 5.32
CA VAL A 65 5.92 -15.79 4.34
C VAL A 65 4.74 -16.03 3.40
N ALA A 66 4.53 -17.26 2.93
CA ALA A 66 3.40 -17.60 2.07
C ALA A 66 2.05 -17.39 2.77
N ASP A 67 1.93 -17.86 4.02
CA ASP A 67 0.70 -17.69 4.82
C ASP A 67 0.40 -16.21 5.07
N ALA A 68 1.44 -15.42 5.39
CA ALA A 68 1.31 -13.97 5.56
C ALA A 68 0.91 -13.28 4.24
N ALA A 69 1.45 -13.72 3.10
CA ALA A 69 1.09 -13.19 1.79
C ALA A 69 -0.40 -13.45 1.47
N TYR A 70 -0.88 -14.68 1.73
CA TYR A 70 -2.30 -15.02 1.57
C TYR A 70 -3.20 -14.20 2.50
N ALA A 71 -2.80 -13.98 3.74
CA ALA A 71 -3.55 -13.15 4.68
C ALA A 71 -3.59 -11.67 4.24
N ALA A 72 -2.54 -11.19 3.57
CA ALA A 72 -2.41 -9.82 3.11
C ALA A 72 -3.16 -9.53 1.79
N GLU A 73 -3.62 -10.55 1.05
CA GLU A 73 -4.31 -10.36 -0.24
C GLU A 73 -5.51 -9.42 -0.10
N ARG A 74 -6.34 -9.62 0.92
CA ARG A 74 -7.53 -8.79 1.15
C ARG A 74 -7.16 -7.36 1.51
N ALA A 75 -6.15 -7.18 2.36
CA ALA A 75 -5.64 -5.86 2.72
C ALA A 75 -5.09 -5.11 1.49
N ALA A 76 -4.40 -5.81 0.58
CA ALA A 76 -3.94 -5.23 -0.67
C ALA A 76 -5.10 -4.73 -1.55
N ASP A 77 -6.16 -5.53 -1.68
CA ASP A 77 -7.35 -5.18 -2.47
C ASP A 77 -8.09 -3.98 -1.87
N ASP A 78 -8.36 -4.01 -0.56
CA ASP A 78 -9.07 -2.94 0.15
C ASP A 78 -8.28 -1.62 0.10
N ALA A 79 -6.95 -1.67 0.28
CA ALA A 79 -6.08 -0.51 0.13
C ALA A 79 -6.02 0.02 -1.32
N GLY A 80 -6.01 -0.87 -2.31
CA GLY A 80 -6.07 -0.52 -3.74
C GLY A 80 -7.38 0.17 -4.11
N VAL A 81 -8.52 -0.35 -3.64
CA VAL A 81 -9.83 0.26 -3.84
C VAL A 81 -9.89 1.66 -3.22
N TYR A 82 -9.37 1.82 -2.00
CA TYR A 82 -9.30 3.12 -1.34
C TYR A 82 -8.44 4.11 -2.13
N ALA A 83 -7.23 3.70 -2.54
CA ALA A 83 -6.33 4.54 -3.32
C ALA A 83 -6.95 4.95 -4.67
N GLY A 84 -7.66 4.04 -5.34
CA GLY A 84 -8.39 4.33 -6.57
C GLY A 84 -9.52 5.33 -6.36
N ALA A 85 -10.31 5.18 -5.29
CA ALA A 85 -11.46 6.04 -5.00
C ALA A 85 -11.06 7.44 -4.50
N THR A 86 -10.04 7.53 -3.66
CA THR A 86 -9.67 8.77 -2.95
C THR A 86 -8.52 9.51 -3.63
N CYS A 87 -7.52 8.78 -4.12
CA CYS A 87 -6.29 9.36 -4.68
C CYS A 87 -6.24 9.30 -6.21
N GLY A 88 -7.12 8.53 -6.86
CA GLY A 88 -7.10 8.35 -8.31
C GLY A 88 -5.88 7.58 -8.79
N VAL A 89 -5.40 6.63 -8.00
CA VAL A 89 -4.24 5.80 -8.35
C VAL A 89 -4.66 4.34 -8.28
N ASP A 90 -4.37 3.59 -9.34
CA ASP A 90 -4.50 2.16 -9.36
C ASP A 90 -3.15 1.54 -8.98
N LEU A 91 -3.08 1.01 -7.77
CA LEU A 91 -1.85 0.41 -7.23
C LEU A 91 -1.45 -0.89 -7.95
N SER A 92 -2.38 -1.54 -8.67
CA SER A 92 -2.08 -2.76 -9.43
C SER A 92 -1.33 -2.47 -10.73
N THR A 93 -1.49 -1.27 -11.28
CA THR A 93 -0.87 -0.86 -12.55
C THR A 93 0.10 0.31 -12.40
N GLY A 94 0.13 0.97 -11.23
CA GLY A 94 0.95 2.16 -10.97
C GLY A 94 0.51 3.41 -11.72
N PHE A 95 -0.63 3.37 -12.42
CA PHE A 95 -1.14 4.48 -13.21
C PHE A 95 -2.21 5.28 -12.46
N ALA A 96 -2.26 6.59 -12.75
CA ALA A 96 -3.36 7.43 -12.32
C ALA A 96 -4.65 7.04 -13.06
N VAL A 97 -5.69 6.69 -12.31
CA VAL A 97 -7.06 6.49 -12.79
C VAL A 97 -7.89 7.72 -12.49
N GLN A 98 -8.80 8.06 -13.39
CA GLN A 98 -9.71 9.18 -13.16
C GLN A 98 -10.61 8.86 -11.95
N THR A 99 -10.43 9.56 -10.82
CA THR A 99 -11.45 9.59 -9.77
C THR A 99 -12.71 10.27 -10.32
N PRO A 100 -13.92 9.79 -9.99
CA PRO A 100 -15.09 10.65 -10.07
C PRO A 100 -14.80 11.92 -9.27
N ALA A 101 -14.92 13.09 -9.89
CA ALA A 101 -14.68 14.35 -9.19
C ALA A 101 -15.69 14.46 -8.03
N THR A 102 -15.24 14.22 -6.79
CA THR A 102 -15.90 14.74 -5.60
C THR A 102 -15.73 16.25 -5.62
N THR A 103 -16.62 16.91 -6.36
CA THR A 103 -16.82 18.34 -6.22
C THR A 103 -17.16 18.56 -4.75
N PRO A 104 -16.39 19.31 -3.95
CA PRO A 104 -16.88 19.75 -2.66
C PRO A 104 -18.15 20.56 -2.95
N GLU A 105 -19.29 20.05 -2.50
CA GLU A 105 -20.54 20.78 -2.56
C GLU A 105 -20.38 22.03 -1.67
N THR A 106 -19.98 23.15 -2.27
CA THR A 106 -20.16 24.46 -1.65
C THR A 106 -21.66 24.69 -1.54
N THR A 107 -22.26 24.24 -0.45
CA THR A 107 -23.54 24.77 0.02
C THR A 107 -23.30 26.26 0.32
N PRO A 108 -23.89 27.21 -0.42
CA PRO A 108 -23.81 28.61 -0.01
C PRO A 108 -24.67 28.75 1.25
N THR A 109 -24.03 28.81 2.42
CA THR A 109 -24.67 29.33 3.61
C THR A 109 -24.69 30.86 3.48
N THR A 110 -25.84 31.40 3.05
CA THR A 110 -26.18 32.81 3.32
C THR A 110 -27.50 32.82 4.10
N THR A 111 -27.42 33.31 5.33
CA THR A 111 -28.48 33.48 6.33
C THR A 111 -28.49 34.96 6.76
N PRO A 112 -29.62 35.48 7.25
CA PRO A 112 -30.80 35.97 6.55
C PRO A 112 -30.69 37.45 6.07
#